data_AF-A0A356WWF0-F1
#
_entry.id   AF-A0A356WWF0-F1
#
_cell.length_a   1.000
_cell.length_b   1.000
_cell.length_c   1.000
_cell.angle_alpha   90.00
_cell.angle_beta   90.00
_cell.angle_gamma   90.00
#
_symmetry.space_group_name_H-M   'P 1'
#
loop_
_entity.id
_entity.type
_entity.pdbx_description
1 polymer ?
#
loop_
_entity_poly.entity_id
_entity_poly.type
_entity_poly.pdbx_seq_one_letter_code
_entity_poly.pdbx_strand_id
1 'polypeptide(L)'
;HPNAVYVLKMDKTLISSDIELQSMVYIIVYLVILLISTLALSAMDIDLITSFSGSVATLGTIGPGFGKTIGSMGNFSTLPDAAKYIFSTNM
;
A
#
# COMPACT_ATOMS: atom_id res chain seq x y z
N HIS A 1 27.03 -4.55 20.43
CA HIS A 1 27.64 -3.36 21.04
C HIS A 1 26.55 -2.56 21.77
N PRO A 2 26.55 -2.50 23.12
CA PRO A 2 25.39 -2.02 23.91
C PRO A 2 25.30 -0.50 24.14
N ASN A 3 26.37 0.26 23.84
CA ASN A 3 26.47 1.71 24.15
C ASN A 3 26.59 2.58 22.89
N ALA A 4 25.94 2.18 21.79
CA ALA A 4 25.93 2.96 20.57
C ALA A 4 24.72 3.91 20.57
N VAL A 5 24.97 5.21 20.73
CA VAL A 5 23.95 6.25 20.55
C VAL A 5 23.79 6.47 19.06
N TYR A 6 22.80 5.82 18.46
CA TYR A 6 22.45 6.00 17.06
C TYR A 6 21.63 7.30 16.91
N VAL A 7 22.31 8.38 16.54
CA VAL A 7 21.65 9.62 16.11
C VAL A 7 21.42 9.55 14.61
N LEU A 8 20.18 9.26 14.21
CA LEU A 8 19.74 9.39 12.82
C LEU A 8 19.76 10.87 12.42
N LYS A 9 20.66 11.23 11.52
CA LYS A 9 20.78 12.58 10.95
C LYS A 9 20.31 12.54 9.50
N MET A 10 19.22 13.24 9.19
CA MET A 10 18.93 13.69 7.83
C MET A 10 19.43 15.12 7.67
N ASP A 11 20.34 15.29 6.71
CA ASP A 11 20.75 16.60 6.18
C ASP A 11 21.08 17.69 7.23
N LYS A 12 21.86 17.30 8.26
CA LYS A 12 22.35 18.14 9.38
C LYS A 12 21.34 18.53 10.46
N THR A 13 20.10 18.06 10.39
CA THR A 13 19.12 18.21 11.49
C THR A 13 19.04 16.92 12.32
N LEU A 14 18.95 17.06 13.65
CA LEU A 14 18.68 15.93 14.54
C LEU A 14 17.24 15.52 14.29
N ILE A 15 17.03 14.36 13.68
CA ILE A 15 15.70 13.77 13.59
C ILE A 15 15.31 13.40 15.02
N SER A 16 14.26 14.02 15.55
CA SER A 16 13.68 13.58 16.81
C SER A 16 13.24 12.13 16.66
N SER A 17 13.47 11.31 17.67
CA SER A 17 13.00 9.92 17.75
C SER A 17 11.49 9.78 17.48
N ASP A 18 10.71 10.85 17.67
CA ASP A 18 9.31 10.93 17.24
C ASP A 18 9.09 10.70 15.74
N ILE A 19 9.93 11.25 14.87
CA ILE A 19 9.78 11.12 13.42
C ILE A 19 10.13 9.69 12.96
N GLU A 20 11.11 9.06 13.63
CA GLU A 20 11.45 7.66 13.39
C GLU A 20 10.26 6.76 13.74
N LEU A 21 9.66 6.96 14.91
CA LEU A 21 8.47 6.23 15.33
C LEU A 21 7.29 6.49 14.39
N GLN A 22 7.08 7.73 13.96
CA GLN A 22 6.02 8.09 13.02
C GLN A 22 6.20 7.42 11.64
N SER A 23 7.45 7.30 11.17
CA SER A 23 7.77 6.60 9.92
C SER A 23 7.49 5.10 10.03
N MET A 24 7.84 4.48 11.16
CA MET A 24 7.53 3.08 11.42
C MET A 24 6.02 2.82 11.48
N VAL A 25 5.27 3.69 12.17
CA VAL A 25 3.80 3.62 12.22
C VAL A 25 3.21 3.77 10.83
N TYR A 26 3.71 4.71 10.02
CA TYR A 26 3.26 4.88 8.64
C TYR A 26 3.44 3.60 7.81
N ILE A 27 4.61 2.97 7.86
CA ILE A 27 4.88 1.72 7.12
C ILE A 27 3.94 0.59 7.60
N ILE A 28 3.73 0.45 8.90
CA ILE A 28 2.85 -0.59 9.45
C ILE A 28 1.41 -0.35 9.00
N VAL A 29 0.89 0.86 9.14
CA VAL A 29 -0.48 1.22 8.72
C VAL A 29 -0.66 1.01 7.22
N TYR A 30 0.33 1.41 6.41
CA TYR A 30 0.36 1.16 4.96
C TYR A 30 0.18 -0.33 4.64
N LEU A 31 0.95 -1.20 5.29
CA LEU A 31 0.86 -2.65 5.09
C LEU A 31 -0.47 -3.24 5.56
N VAL A 32 -1.03 -2.74 6.67
CA VAL A 32 -2.32 -3.18 7.20
C VAL A 32 -3.45 -2.84 6.22
N ILE A 33 -3.50 -1.59 5.72
CA ILE A 33 -4.51 -1.16 4.76
C ILE A 33 -4.40 -1.98 3.47
N LEU A 34 -3.18 -2.21 2.98
CA LEU A 34 -2.92 -3.03 1.80
C LEU A 34 -3.44 -4.46 1.98
N LEU A 35 -3.19 -5.08 3.14
CA LEU A 35 -3.62 -6.45 3.41
C LEU A 35 -5.14 -6.56 3.53
N ILE A 36 -5.79 -5.62 4.22
CA ILE A 36 -7.26 -5.56 4.35
C ILE A 36 -7.89 -5.41 2.97
N SER A 37 -7.37 -4.51 2.13
CA SER A 37 -7.89 -4.26 0.79
C SER A 37 -7.72 -5.48 -0.11
N THR A 38 -6.55 -6.12 -0.05
CA THR A 38 -6.26 -7.36 -0.79
C THR A 38 -7.19 -8.49 -0.38
N LEU A 39 -7.44 -8.68 0.93
CA LEU A 39 -8.38 -9.69 1.43
C LEU A 39 -9.81 -9.41 0.99
N ALA A 40 -10.24 -8.15 1.08
CA ALA A 40 -11.58 -7.74 0.68
C ALA A 40 -11.83 -7.98 -0.82
N LEU A 41 -10.84 -7.68 -1.68
CA LEU A 41 -10.89 -7.94 -3.12
C LEU A 41 -10.83 -9.44 -3.43
N SER A 42 -9.98 -10.20 -2.73
CA SER A 42 -9.88 -11.65 -2.87
C SER A 42 -11.20 -12.35 -2.50
N ALA A 43 -11.92 -11.84 -1.49
CA ALA A 43 -13.24 -12.32 -1.11
C ALA A 43 -14.34 -12.06 -2.17
N MET A 44 -14.04 -11.26 -3.19
CA MET A 44 -14.93 -10.97 -4.33
C MET A 44 -14.61 -11.82 -5.57
N ASP A 45 -13.94 -12.96 -5.39
CA ASP A 45 -13.46 -13.85 -6.46
C ASP A 45 -12.47 -13.19 -7.44
N ILE A 46 -11.76 -12.14 -6.99
CA ILE A 46 -10.69 -11.51 -7.77
C ILE A 46 -9.37 -12.22 -7.47
N ASP A 47 -8.66 -12.61 -8.53
CA ASP A 47 -7.37 -13.28 -8.45
C ASP A 47 -6.39 -12.56 -7.51
N LEU A 48 -5.68 -13.31 -6.67
CA LEU A 48 -4.85 -12.75 -5.59
C LEU A 48 -3.76 -11.79 -6.10
N ILE A 49 -3.17 -12.10 -7.27
CA ILE A 49 -2.15 -11.25 -7.91
C ILE A 49 -2.76 -9.91 -8.34
N THR A 50 -4.00 -9.95 -8.84
CA THR A 50 -4.78 -8.79 -9.26
C THR A 50 -5.21 -7.97 -8.03
N SER A 51 -5.77 -8.63 -7.01
CA SER A 51 -6.19 -8.00 -5.76
C SER A 51 -5.04 -7.29 -5.02
N PHE A 52 -3.89 -7.94 -4.92
CA PHE A 52 -2.71 -7.40 -4.24
C PHE A 52 -2.08 -6.24 -5.01
N SER A 53 -1.81 -6.44 -6.29
CA SER A 53 -1.14 -5.42 -7.10
C SER A 53 -2.03 -4.20 -7.36
N GLY A 54 -3.35 -4.39 -7.49
CA GLY A 54 -4.31 -3.30 -7.59
C GLY A 54 -4.37 -2.47 -6.30
N SER A 55 -4.35 -3.13 -5.15
CA SER A 55 -4.32 -2.43 -3.85
C SER A 55 -3.03 -1.61 -3.70
N VAL A 56 -1.88 -2.18 -4.05
CA VAL A 56 -0.59 -1.45 -4.05
C VAL A 56 -0.61 -0.26 -5.03
N ALA A 57 -1.13 -0.47 -6.24
CA ALA A 57 -1.15 0.55 -7.28
C ALA A 57 -2.08 1.73 -6.95
N THR A 58 -3.20 1.47 -6.29
CA THR A 58 -4.18 2.49 -5.88
C THR A 58 -3.73 3.21 -4.62
N LEU A 59 -3.25 2.49 -3.61
CA LEU A 59 -2.74 3.07 -2.37
C LEU A 59 -1.44 3.86 -2.59
N GLY A 60 -0.62 3.48 -3.57
CA GLY A 60 0.53 4.25 -4.03
C GLY A 60 0.18 5.38 -5.02
N THR A 61 -1.09 5.57 -5.38
CA THR A 61 -1.54 6.51 -6.42
C THR A 61 -0.84 6.36 -7.78
N ILE A 62 -0.31 5.16 -8.06
CA ILE A 62 0.48 4.83 -9.25
C ILE A 62 -0.45 4.64 -10.46
N GLY A 63 -1.61 4.02 -10.26
CA GLY A 63 -2.63 3.76 -11.29
C GLY A 63 -2.69 2.30 -11.78
N PRO A 64 -1.72 1.82 -12.59
CA PRO A 64 -1.76 0.47 -13.15
C PRO A 64 -1.19 -0.57 -12.16
N GLY A 65 -1.92 -1.68 -12.00
CA GLY A 65 -1.49 -2.85 -11.22
C GLY A 65 -0.77 -3.89 -12.08
N PHE A 66 -0.61 -5.10 -11.52
CA PHE A 66 -0.08 -6.28 -12.21
C PHE A 66 -1.18 -7.33 -12.41
N GLY A 67 -1.33 -7.84 -13.62
CA GLY A 67 -2.32 -8.87 -13.92
C GLY A 67 -2.94 -8.67 -15.31
N LYS A 68 -3.70 -9.66 -15.79
CA LYS A 68 -4.37 -9.58 -17.10
C LYS A 68 -5.45 -8.49 -17.15
N THR A 69 -6.12 -8.22 -16.03
CA THR A 69 -7.29 -7.33 -15.95
C THR A 69 -6.94 -5.89 -15.56
N ILE A 70 -5.96 -5.66 -14.69
CA ILE A 70 -5.54 -4.32 -14.20
C ILE A 70 -4.08 -3.98 -14.55
N GLY A 71 -3.46 -4.75 -15.45
CA GLY A 71 -2.14 -4.44 -16.01
C GLY A 71 -2.15 -3.22 -16.91
N SER A 72 -0.99 -2.85 -17.46
CA SER A 72 -0.82 -1.70 -18.38
C SER A 72 -1.72 -1.76 -19.64
N MET A 73 -2.19 -2.96 -20.02
CA MET A 73 -3.15 -3.19 -21.11
C MET A 73 -4.59 -3.48 -20.64
N GLY A 74 -4.83 -3.47 -19.33
CA GLY A 74 -6.11 -3.80 -18.69
C GLY A 74 -6.90 -2.56 -18.24
N ASN A 75 -8.09 -2.77 -17.68
CA ASN A 75 -8.92 -1.71 -17.12
C ASN A 75 -9.66 -2.16 -15.85
N PHE A 76 -9.92 -1.23 -14.94
CA PHE A 76 -10.75 -1.46 -13.75
C PHE A 76 -12.24 -1.60 -14.08
N SER A 77 -12.67 -1.35 -15.33
CA SER A 77 -14.08 -1.46 -15.72
C SER A 77 -14.59 -2.90 -15.77
N THR A 78 -13.71 -3.88 -15.90
CA THR A 78 -14.06 -5.31 -15.84
C THR A 78 -14.28 -5.83 -14.42
N LEU A 79 -13.97 -5.04 -13.39
CA LEU A 79 -14.14 -5.44 -11.99
C LEU A 79 -15.54 -5.09 -11.45
N PRO A 80 -16.04 -5.86 -10.46
CA PRO A 80 -17.32 -5.58 -9.80
C PRO A 80 -17.36 -4.17 -9.20
N ASP A 81 -18.54 -3.54 -9.17
CA ASP A 81 -18.68 -2.17 -8.65
C ASP A 81 -18.22 -2.02 -7.19
N ALA A 82 -18.41 -3.05 -6.37
CA ALA A 82 -17.91 -3.06 -4.99
C ALA A 82 -16.37 -3.03 -4.91
N ALA A 83 -15.64 -3.58 -5.88
CA ALA A 83 -14.18 -3.51 -5.92
C ALA A 83 -13.69 -2.08 -6.23
N LYS A 84 -14.45 -1.35 -7.06
CA LYS A 84 -14.17 0.06 -7.37
C LYS A 84 -14.31 0.96 -6.14
N TYR A 85 -15.30 0.71 -5.28
CA TYR A 85 -15.46 1.44 -4.02
C TYR A 85 -14.28 1.20 -3.07
N ILE A 86 -13.78 -0.04 -2.99
CA ILE A 86 -12.61 -0.37 -2.17
C ILE A 86 -11.38 0.40 -2.68
N PHE A 87 -11.13 0.38 -3.99
CA PHE A 87 -10.03 1.14 -4.59
C PHE A 87 -10.16 2.66 -4.39
N SER A 88 -11.37 3.22 -4.52
CA SER A 88 -11.62 4.64 -4.30
C SER A 88 -11.43 5.06 -2.84
N THR A 89 -11.56 4.14 -1.89
CA THR A 89 -11.35 4.42 -0.46
C THR A 89 -9.88 4.32 -0.08
N ASN A 90 -9.08 3.58 -0.87
CA ASN A 90 -7.66 3.34 -0.64
C ASN A 90 -6.74 4.39 -1.27
N MET A 91 -7.24 5.08 -2.30
CA MET A 91 -6.58 6.17 -3.02
C MET A 91 -6.68 7.48 -2.23
#